data_AF-A0A972X296-F1
#
_entry.id   AF-A0A972X296-F1
#
_cell.length_a   1.000
_cell.length_b   1.000
_cell.length_c   1.000
_cell.angle_alpha   90.00
_cell.angle_beta   90.00
_cell.angle_gamma   90.00
#
_symmetry.space_group_name_H-M   'P 1'
#
loop_
_entity.id
_entity.type
_entity.pdbx_description
1 polymer ?
#
loop_
_entity_poly.entity_id
_entity_poly.type
_entity_poly.pdbx_seq_one_letter_code
_entity_poly.pdbx_strand_id
1 'polypeptide(L)'
;CTPCREGTGWLYKMIKKIGRGEATSADLESLKKTAKSMMGTTICALSDAAAMPVLGFINKFPEEFQAHLDQKGCPMKQCGGSTH
;
A
#
# COMPACT_ATOMS: atom_id res chain seq x y z
N CYS A 1 3.93 8.30 -17.44
CA CYS A 1 3.32 9.53 -16.90
C CYS A 1 3.77 9.73 -15.45
N THR A 2 3.96 10.99 -15.02
CA THR A 2 4.39 11.38 -13.66
C THR A 2 3.62 10.65 -12.54
N PRO A 3 2.28 10.65 -12.52
CA PRO A 3 1.51 9.88 -11.52
C PRO A 3 1.78 8.37 -11.55
N CYS A 4 2.05 7.78 -12.71
CA CYS A 4 2.37 6.35 -12.80
C CYS A 4 3.80 6.04 -12.36
N ARG A 5 4.77 6.94 -12.60
CA ARG A 5 6.18 6.75 -12.21
C ARG A 5 6.42 7.05 -10.73
N GLU A 6 5.86 8.17 -10.26
CA GLU A 6 6.04 8.63 -8.88
C GLU A 6 5.02 7.99 -7.95
N GLY A 7 3.77 7.85 -8.38
CA GLY A 7 2.70 7.26 -7.58
C GLY A 7 2.92 5.78 -7.30
N THR A 8 3.35 4.98 -8.29
CA THR A 8 3.70 3.56 -8.06
C THR A 8 4.93 3.40 -7.16
N GLY A 9 5.94 4.26 -7.32
CA GLY A 9 7.10 4.28 -6.45
C GLY A 9 6.74 4.62 -4.99
N TRP A 10 5.81 5.55 -4.81
CA TRP A 10 5.32 5.93 -3.49
C TRP A 10 4.44 4.82 -2.87
N LEU A 11 3.52 4.22 -3.63
CA LEU A 11 2.74 3.04 -3.22
C LEU A 11 3.66 1.91 -2.72
N TYR A 12 4.72 1.59 -3.48
CA TYR A 12 5.70 0.57 -3.10
C TYR A 12 6.42 0.90 -1.79
N LYS A 13 6.87 2.15 -1.61
CA LYS A 13 7.53 2.59 -0.37
C LYS A 13 6.62 2.44 0.84
N MET A 14 5.35 2.78 0.70
CA MET A 14 4.36 2.70 1.77
C MET A 14 4.05 1.26 2.16
N ILE A 15 3.84 0.37 1.18
CA ILE A 15 3.63 -1.06 1.43
C ILE A 15 4.84 -1.66 2.15
N LYS A 16 6.06 -1.28 1.73
CA LYS A 16 7.30 -1.73 2.39
C LYS A 16 7.41 -1.22 3.84
N LYS A 17 6.98 0.02 4.11
CA LYS A 17 6.93 0.61 5.45
C LYS A 17 5.92 -0.12 6.35
N ILE A 18 4.75 -0.49 5.80
CA ILE A 18 3.74 -1.30 6.50
C ILE A 18 4.29 -2.69 6.84
N GLY A 19 4.95 -3.36 5.90
CA GLY A 19 5.55 -4.68 6.15
C GLY A 19 6.69 -4.66 7.18
N ARG A 20 7.34 -3.52 7.38
CA ARG A 20 8.35 -3.30 8.43
C ARG A 20 7.76 -2.95 9.80
N GLY A 21 6.46 -2.71 9.89
CA GLY A 21 5.82 -2.28 11.13
C GLY A 21 6.11 -0.84 11.53
N GLU A 22 6.60 -0.02 10.59
CA GLU A 22 6.93 1.39 10.82
C GLU A 22 5.82 2.34 10.35
N ALA A 23 4.74 1.80 9.79
CA ALA A 23 3.62 2.59 9.32
C ALA A 23 2.77 3.12 10.47
N THR A 24 2.04 4.20 10.21
CA THR A 24 1.07 4.81 11.13
C THR A 24 -0.31 4.89 10.49
N SER A 25 -1.34 5.18 11.28
CA SER A 25 -2.69 5.43 10.75
C SER A 25 -2.72 6.59 9.75
N ALA A 26 -1.86 7.60 9.94
CA ALA A 26 -1.71 8.72 9.01
C ALA A 26 -1.07 8.30 7.67
N ASP A 27 -0.15 7.33 7.70
CA ASP A 27 0.44 6.72 6.51
C ASP A 27 -0.62 5.98 5.68
N LEU A 28 -1.54 5.23 6.31
CA LEU A 28 -2.65 4.55 5.62
C LEU A 28 -3.61 5.53 4.94
N GLU A 29 -3.97 6.63 5.62
CA GLU A 29 -4.83 7.66 5.03
C GLU A 29 -4.14 8.38 3.86
N SER A 30 -2.84 8.68 4.01
CA SER A 30 -2.02 9.20 2.92
C SER A 30 -1.98 8.20 1.76
N LEU A 31 -1.93 6.89 2.05
CA LEU A 31 -1.89 5.83 1.06
C LEU A 31 -3.14 5.82 0.19
N LYS A 32 -4.30 5.87 0.84
CA LYS A 32 -5.59 5.98 0.15
C LYS A 32 -5.71 7.26 -0.66
N LYS A 33 -5.24 8.40 -0.12
CA LYS A 33 -5.29 9.70 -0.81
C LYS A 33 -4.48 9.67 -2.11
N THR A 34 -3.24 9.16 -2.05
CA THR A 34 -2.39 9.05 -3.25
C THR A 34 -2.99 8.08 -4.26
N ALA A 35 -3.47 6.91 -3.82
CA ALA A 35 -4.12 5.95 -4.71
C ALA A 35 -5.37 6.52 -5.40
N LYS A 36 -6.21 7.28 -4.67
CA LYS A 36 -7.34 8.03 -5.26
C LYS A 36 -6.89 9.11 -6.23
N SER A 37 -5.81 9.82 -5.93
CA SER A 37 -5.26 10.85 -6.81
C SER A 37 -4.63 10.26 -8.08
N MET A 38 -4.20 9.00 -8.07
CA MET A 38 -3.75 8.32 -9.29
C MET A 38 -4.93 7.93 -10.18
N MET A 39 -6.10 7.70 -9.58
CA MET A 39 -7.30 7.27 -10.28
C MET A 39 -7.86 8.38 -11.17
N GLY A 40 -8.00 8.13 -12.47
CA GLY A 40 -8.58 9.09 -13.42
C GLY A 40 -7.72 10.32 -13.73
N THR A 41 -6.49 10.40 -13.20
CA THR A 41 -5.54 11.50 -13.49
C THR A 41 -4.60 11.15 -14.66
N THR A 42 -4.74 9.95 -15.23
CA THR A 42 -3.87 9.48 -16.31
C THR A 42 -4.64 9.01 -17.53
N ILE A 43 -4.00 9.16 -18.69
CA ILE A 43 -4.57 8.74 -19.98
C ILE A 43 -4.59 7.22 -20.18
N CYS A 44 -3.81 6.48 -19.38
CA CYS A 44 -3.65 5.04 -19.51
C CYS A 44 -4.15 4.34 -18.24
N ALA A 45 -4.96 3.29 -18.40
CA ALA A 45 -5.55 2.50 -17.33
C ALA A 45 -4.52 1.81 -16.40
N LEU A 46 -3.23 1.82 -16.74
CA LEU A 46 -2.18 1.22 -15.91
C LEU A 46 -2.09 1.86 -14.51
N SER A 47 -2.30 3.18 -14.40
CA SER A 47 -2.22 3.84 -13.09
C SER A 47 -3.39 3.44 -12.19
N ASP A 48 -4.58 3.34 -12.77
CA ASP A 48 -5.79 2.88 -12.08
C ASP A 48 -5.63 1.42 -11.67
N ALA A 49 -5.13 0.57 -12.58
CA ALA A 49 -4.86 -0.84 -12.31
C ALA A 49 -3.87 -1.07 -11.17
N ALA A 50 -2.89 -0.17 -10.98
CA ALA A 50 -1.96 -0.22 -9.85
C ALA A 50 -2.58 0.26 -8.52
N ALA A 51 -3.49 1.24 -8.57
CA ALA A 51 -4.12 1.83 -7.38
C ALA A 51 -5.27 0.97 -6.82
N MET A 52 -6.07 0.36 -7.70
CA MET A 52 -7.22 -0.49 -7.35
C MET A 52 -6.90 -1.62 -6.37
N PRO A 53 -5.86 -2.46 -6.56
CA PRO A 53 -5.57 -3.55 -5.64
C PRO A 53 -5.20 -3.03 -4.25
N VAL A 54 -4.44 -1.92 -4.17
CA VAL A 54 -4.04 -1.33 -2.88
C VAL A 54 -5.26 -0.83 -2.11
N LEU A 55 -6.16 -0.11 -2.76
CA LEU A 55 -7.41 0.34 -2.14
C LEU A 55 -8.30 -0.84 -1.74
N GLY A 56 -8.38 -1.88 -2.58
CA GLY A 56 -9.12 -3.10 -2.31
C GLY A 56 -8.60 -3.83 -1.07
N PHE A 57 -7.29 -3.99 -0.94
CA PHE A 57 -6.69 -4.64 0.23
C PHE A 57 -6.95 -3.87 1.52
N ILE A 58 -6.80 -2.54 1.51
CA ILE A 58 -7.03 -1.73 2.72
C ILE A 58 -8.50 -1.79 3.17
N ASN A 59 -9.44 -1.75 2.23
CA ASN A 59 -10.86 -1.82 2.55
C ASN A 59 -11.31 -3.22 2.98
N LYS A 60 -10.71 -4.26 2.41
CA LYS A 60 -11.10 -5.65 2.67
C LYS A 60 -10.45 -6.24 3.93
N PHE A 61 -9.25 -5.79 4.27
CA PHE A 61 -8.47 -6.31 5.40
C PHE A 61 -8.04 -5.22 6.39
N PRO A 62 -8.94 -4.33 6.86
CA PRO A 62 -8.55 -3.25 7.77
C PRO A 62 -7.97 -3.77 9.09
N GLU A 63 -8.44 -4.91 9.57
CA GLU A 63 -7.96 -5.58 10.78
C GLU A 63 -6.51 -6.05 10.68
N GLU A 64 -6.11 -6.59 9.53
CA GLU A 64 -4.73 -7.03 9.27
C GLU A 64 -3.78 -5.83 9.31
N PHE A 65 -4.16 -4.72 8.65
CA PHE A 65 -3.37 -3.49 8.71
C PHE A 65 -3.29 -2.94 10.14
N GLN A 66 -4.39 -2.96 10.89
CA GLN A 66 -4.40 -2.55 12.29
C GLN A 66 -3.47 -3.43 13.15
N ALA A 67 -3.46 -4.75 12.92
CA ALA A 67 -2.58 -5.69 13.60
C ALA A 67 -1.10 -5.43 13.27
N HIS A 68 -0.77 -5.07 12.02
CA HIS A 68 0.60 -4.68 11.64
C HIS A 68 1.06 -3.38 12.33
N LEU A 69 0.15 -2.44 12.56
CA LEU A 69 0.43 -1.19 13.27
C LEU A 69 0.65 -1.43 14.77
N ASP A 70 -0.21 -2.25 15.38
CA ASP A 70 -0.17 -2.54 16.82
C ASP A 70 1.05 -3.40 17.19
N GLN A 71 1.32 -4.44 16.40
CA GLN A 71 2.43 -5.36 16.64
C GLN A 71 3.79 -4.83 16.13
N LYS A 72 3.82 -3.64 15.51
CA LYS A 72 5.01 -3.02 14.88
C LYS A 72 5.85 -4.03 14.10
N GLY A 73 5.18 -4.91 13.36
CA GLY A 73 5.80 -6.01 12.63
C GLY A 73 4.75 -6.83 11.91
N CYS A 74 5.17 -7.63 10.93
CA CYS A 74 4.26 -8.50 10.17
C CYS A 74 3.74 -9.63 11.08
N PRO A 75 2.45 -9.66 11.47
CA PRO A 75 1.83 -10.72 12.27
C PRO A 75 1.70 -12.02 11.46
N MET A 76 1.73 -11.90 10.14
CA MET A 76 1.74 -13.02 9.20
C MET A 76 3.14 -13.63 9.15
N LYS A 77 3.37 -14.69 9.92
CA LYS A 77 4.54 -15.61 9.83
C LYS A 77 4.67 -16.33 8.46
N GLN A 78 4.04 -15.85 7.40
CA GLN A 78 4.05 -16.45 6.05
C GLN A 78 4.61 -15.55 4.95
N CYS A 79 5.36 -14.49 5.27
CA CYS A 79 6.48 -14.11 4.39
C CYS A 79 7.64 -15.14 4.53
N GLY A 80 7.33 -16.42 4.38
CA GLY A 80 8.25 -17.44 3.88
C GLY A 80 7.87 -17.66 2.42
N GLY A 81 8.33 -16.82 1.48
CA GLY A 81 9.65 -16.98 0.88
C GLY A 81 10.81 -17.09 1.86
N SER A 82 11.10 -18.32 2.26
CA SER A 82 12.37 -18.68 2.89
C SER A 82 13.55 -18.33 1.96
N THR A 83 14.60 -17.75 2.56
CA THR A 83 16.02 -18.14 2.41
C THR A 83 16.75 -17.96 1.07
N HIS A 84 18.00 -17.50 1.18
CA HIS A 84 19.12 -17.51 0.22
C HIS A 84 19.24 -16.34 -0.78
#